data_AF-A0A1J4RSW4-F1
#
_entry.id   AF-A0A1J4RSW4-F1
#
_cell.length_a   1.000
_cell.length_b   1.000
_cell.length_c   1.000
_cell.angle_alpha   90.00
_cell.angle_beta   90.00
_cell.angle_gamma   90.00
#
_symmetry.space_group_name_H-M   'P 1'
#
loop_
_entity.id
_entity.type
_entity.pdbx_description
1 polymer ?
#
loop_
_entity_poly.entity_id
_entity_poly.type
_entity_poly.pdbx_seq_one_letter_code
_entity_poly.pdbx_strand_id
1 'polypeptide(L)' 'MGNDAVVGITIAVGGIGPAIAIGLIVAKALEAIGRNPEAAAKVQTIMILGVAFAEAIAIYSLVVALILKFV' A
#
# COMPACT_ATOMS: atom_id res chain seq x y z
N MET A 1 22.98 -15.91 7.55
CA MET A 1 22.18 -14.91 6.82
C MET A 1 22.61 -13.55 7.33
N GLY A 2 23.26 -12.74 6.50
CA GLY A 2 23.75 -11.42 6.91
C GLY A 2 22.60 -10.44 7.15
N ASN A 3 22.92 -9.25 7.67
CA ASN A 3 21.97 -8.15 7.90
C ASN A 3 21.10 -7.84 6.65
N ASP A 4 21.65 -8.05 5.45
CA ASP A 4 20.95 -7.87 4.17
C ASP A 4 19.71 -8.77 3.99
N ALA A 5 19.75 -10.00 4.51
CA ALA A 5 18.61 -10.90 4.45
C ALA A 5 17.47 -10.40 5.34
N VAL A 6 17.79 -9.83 6.51
CA VAL A 6 16.79 -9.24 7.42
C VAL A 6 16.16 -8.01 6.78
N VAL A 7 16.96 -7.11 6.19
CA VAL A 7 16.49 -5.94 5.45
C VAL A 7 15.52 -6.35 4.32
N GLY A 8 15.88 -7.36 3.53
CA GLY A 8 15.02 -7.87 2.45
C GLY A 8 13.69 -8.45 2.97
N ILE A 9 13.74 -9.21 4.07
CA ILE A 9 12.54 -9.79 4.70
C ILE A 9 11.64 -8.69 5.28
N THR A 10 12.19 -7.65 5.90
CA THR A 10 11.42 -6.51 6.42
C THR A 10 10.57 -5.89 5.34
N ILE A 11 11.16 -5.54 4.19
CA ILE A 11 10.43 -4.98 3.04
C ILE A 11 9.38 -5.97 2.53
N ALA A 12 9.77 -7.23 2.31
CA ALA A 12 8.87 -8.24 1.75
C ALA A 12 7.62 -8.44 2.62
N VAL A 13 7.79 -8.59 3.94
CA VAL A 13 6.67 -8.78 4.87
C VAL A 13 5.84 -7.52 5.01
N GLY A 14 6.48 -6.36 5.16
CA GLY A 14 5.78 -5.09 5.34
C GLY A 14 5.03 -4.61 4.10
N GLY A 15 5.36 -5.11 2.91
CA GLY A 15 4.67 -4.78 1.66
C GLY A 15 3.41 -5.61 1.38
N ILE A 16 3.29 -6.82 1.96
CA ILE A 16 2.17 -7.74 1.65
C ILE A 16 0.82 -7.15 2.02
N GLY A 17 0.68 -6.65 3.26
CA GLY A 17 -0.57 -6.07 3.75
C GLY A 17 -1.04 -4.88 2.91
N PRO A 18 -0.18 -3.86 2.69
CA PRO A 18 -0.46 -2.73 1.80
C PRO A 18 -0.84 -3.15 0.38
N ALA A 19 -0.09 -4.07 -0.23
CA ALA A 19 -0.39 -4.54 -1.59
C ALA A 19 -1.79 -5.15 -1.70
N ILE A 20 -2.18 -5.98 -0.73
CA ILE A 20 -3.52 -6.58 -0.68
C ILE A 20 -4.58 -5.50 -0.46
N ALA A 21 -4.36 -4.59 0.50
CA ALA A 21 -5.30 -3.52 0.82
C ALA A 21 -5.54 -2.60 -0.38
N ILE A 22 -4.47 -2.18 -1.08
CA ILE A 22 -4.55 -1.35 -2.28
C ILE A 22 -5.32 -2.07 -3.38
N GLY A 23 -5.01 -3.35 -3.63
CA GLY A 23 -5.74 -4.15 -4.62
C GLY A 23 -7.24 -4.21 -4.35
N LEU A 24 -7.63 -4.42 -3.09
CA LEU A 24 -9.04 -4.44 -2.68
C LEU A 24 -9.72 -3.06 -2.78
N ILE A 25 -9.05 -2.00 -2.34
CA ILE A 25 -9.56 -0.61 -2.41
C ILE A 25 -9.84 -0.24 -3.86
N VAL A 26 -8.87 -0.47 -4.75
CA VAL A 26 -8.99 -0.14 -6.17
C VAL A 26 -10.07 -1.00 -6.84
N ALA A 27 -10.10 -2.30 -6.58
CA ALA A 27 -11.15 -3.18 -7.14
C ALA A 27 -12.55 -2.71 -6.76
N LYS A 28 -12.78 -2.37 -5.49
CA LYS A 28 -14.09 -1.89 -5.02
C LYS A 28 -14.45 -0.52 -5.55
N ALA A 29 -13.46 0.37 -5.70
CA ALA A 29 -13.67 1.66 -6.36
C ALA A 29 -14.10 1.47 -7.83
N LEU A 30 -13.43 0.58 -8.57
CA LEU A 30 -13.78 0.28 -9.96
C LEU A 30 -15.17 -0.36 -10.09
N GLU A 31 -15.55 -1.29 -9.20
CA GLU A 31 -16.92 -1.84 -9.15
C GLU A 31 -17.97 -0.74 -8.92
N ALA A 32 -17.70 0.20 -8.00
CA ALA A 32 -18.60 1.31 -7.70
C ALA A 32 -18.73 2.28 -8.88
N ILE A 33 -17.62 2.62 -9.54
CA ILE A 33 -17.60 3.48 -10.73
C ILE A 33 -18.32 2.83 -11.90
N GLY A 34 -18.11 1.53 -12.12
CA GLY A 34 -18.81 0.79 -13.18
C GLY A 34 -20.33 0.73 -12.98
N ARG A 35 -20.80 0.75 -11.72
CA ARG A 35 -22.23 0.82 -11.38
C ARG A 35 -22.82 2.22 -11.52
N ASN A 36 -22.06 3.25 -11.16
CA ASN A 36 -22.47 4.64 -11.30
C ASN A 36 -21.32 5.52 -11.83
N PRO A 37 -21.21 5.68 -13.16
CA PRO A 37 -20.14 6.46 -13.78
C PRO A 37 -20.14 7.94 -13.36
N GLU A 38 -21.30 8.52 -13.04
CA GLU A 38 -21.41 9.93 -12.61
C GLU A 38 -20.73 10.18 -11.26
N ALA A 39 -20.60 9.15 -10.42
CA ALA A 39 -19.93 9.24 -9.12
C ALA A 39 -18.39 9.11 -9.21
N ALA A 40 -17.81 8.96 -10.40
CA ALA A 40 -16.41 8.60 -10.58
C ALA A 40 -15.41 9.52 -9.86
N ALA A 41 -15.56 10.85 -10.01
CA ALA A 41 -14.66 11.81 -9.39
C ALA A 41 -14.65 11.71 -7.84
N LYS A 42 -15.83 11.53 -7.24
CA LYS A 42 -15.97 11.37 -5.79
C LYS A 42 -15.35 10.06 -5.31
N VAL A 43 -15.61 8.96 -6.02
CA VAL A 43 -15.05 7.64 -5.68
C VAL A 43 -13.54 7.64 -5.83
N GLN A 44 -12.97 8.22 -6.89
CA GLN A 44 -11.53 8.33 -7.09
C GLN A 44 -10.85 9.10 -5.96
N THR A 45 -11.44 10.20 -5.50
CA THR A 45 -10.88 10.99 -4.40
C THR A 45 -10.75 10.16 -3.12
N ILE A 46 -11.79 9.41 -2.76
CA ILE A 46 -11.80 8.55 -1.56
C ILE A 46 -10.86 7.35 -1.76
N MET A 47 -10.84 6.76 -2.95
CA MET A 47 -9.94 5.66 -3.31
C MET A 47 -8.47 6.07 -3.13
N ILE A 48 -8.07 7.22 -3.68
CA ILE A 48 -6.69 7.72 -3.57
C ILE A 48 -6.31 7.93 -2.11
N LEU A 49 -7.20 8.51 -1.30
CA LEU A 49 -6.96 8.69 0.13
C LEU A 49 -6.78 7.34 0.85
N GLY A 50 -7.63 6.36 0.55
CA GLY A 50 -7.51 4.99 1.09
C GLY A 50 -6.19 4.32 0.69
N VAL A 51 -5.80 4.44 -0.58
CA VAL A 51 -4.52 3.93 -1.09
C VAL A 51 -3.34 4.60 -0.39
N ALA A 52 -3.39 5.93 -0.19
CA ALA A 52 -2.33 6.65 0.52
C ALA A 52 -2.16 6.17 1.97
N PHE A 53 -3.25 5.88 2.68
CA PHE A 53 -3.16 5.32 4.03
C PHE A 53 -2.64 3.89 4.05
N ALA A 54 -3.02 3.05 3.08
CA ALA A 54 -2.46 1.71 2.94
C ALA A 54 -0.95 1.77 2.64
N GLU A 55 -0.54 2.67 1.75
CA GLU A 55 0.86 2.86 1.35
C GLU A 55 1.72 3.36 2.52
N ALA A 56 1.17 4.17 3.44
CA ALA A 56 1.91 4.63 4.62
C ALA A 56 2.49 3.49 5.47
N ILE A 57 1.81 2.34 5.52
CA ILE A 57 2.29 1.14 6.22
C ILE A 57 3.49 0.53 5.49
N ALA A 58 3.48 0.49 4.16
CA ALA A 58 4.62 0.05 3.35
C ALA A 58 5.83 0.98 3.55
N ILE A 59 5.58 2.29 3.61
CA ILE A 59 6.62 3.30 3.89
C ILE A 59 7.23 3.09 5.27
N TYR A 60 6.46 2.76 6.31
CA TYR A 60 7.03 2.44 7.62
C TYR A 60 7.97 1.22 7.55
N SER A 61 7.61 0.18 6.80
CA SER A 61 8.51 -0.94 6.56
C SER A 61 9.79 -0.52 5.83
N LEU A 62 9.68 0.34 4.81
CA LEU A 62 10.82 0.91 4.11
C LEU A 62 11.74 1.69 5.05
N VAL A 63 11.18 2.53 5.91
CA VAL A 63 11.94 3.30 6.89
C VAL A 63 12.71 2.38 7.84
N VAL A 64 12.07 1.34 8.38
CA VAL A 64 12.75 0.37 9.25
C VAL A 64 13.86 -0.37 8.51
N ALA A 65 13.62 -0.79 7.27
CA ALA A 65 14.63 -1.47 6.46
C ALA A 65 15.84 -0.57 6.16
N LEU A 66 15.62 0.71 5.91
CA LEU A 66 16.70 1.69 5.72
C LEU A 66 17.50 1.91 7.01
N ILE A 67 16.82 2.00 8.16
CA ILE A 67 17.49 2.09 9.46
C ILE A 67 18.37 0.85 9.67
N LEU A 68 17.83 -0.36 9.49
CA LEU A 68 18.60 -1.60 9.65
C LEU A 68 19.81 -1.69 8.71
N LYS A 69 19.74 -1.06 7.52
CA LYS A 69 20.82 -1.11 6.52
C LYS A 69 21.95 -0.13 6.80
N PHE A 70 21.65 1.04 7.35
CA PHE A 70 22.57 2.18 7.36
C PHE A 70 22.88 2.75 8.75
N VAL A 71 22.13 2.37 9.78
CA VAL A 71 22.30 2.81 11.17
C VAL A 71 22.74 1.63 12.02
#